data_AF-A0A8S2YYE3-F1
#
_entry.id   AF-A0A8S2YYE3-F1
#
_cell.length_a   1.000
_cell.length_b   1.000
_cell.length_c   1.000
_cell.angle_alpha   90.00
_cell.angle_beta   90.00
_cell.angle_gamma   90.00
#
_symmetry.space_group_name_H-M   'P 1'
#
loop_
_entity.id
_entity.type
_entity.pdbx_description
1 polymer ?
#
loop_
_entity_poly.entity_id
_entity_poly.type
_entity_poly.pdbx_seq_one_letter_code
_entity_poly.pdbx_strand_id
1 'polypeptide(L)'
;MSTSSRIFSFGLGASPSRSLIKGLARTTNGRFVFIPPNTQVDVHVAEQLEKALQPCITNVQVKWNLDGIETVPSETPPVYANDRLIIYGLIEKADNFDHTTTVELHKNEVQLGVAKVDRVPSNGGDQMINRLAAKALIRELQHFKQPSSAAINKGSLQTRFQQQEEENTTIPPPS
;
A
#
# COMPACT_ATOMS: atom_id res chain seq x y z
N MET A 1 15.47 -0.59 20.78
CA MET A 1 14.20 0.16 20.95
C MET A 1 14.19 1.31 19.93
N SER A 2 13.75 1.08 18.70
CA SER A 2 13.46 2.23 17.81
C SER A 2 12.00 2.58 18.06
N THR A 3 11.78 3.60 18.88
CA THR A 3 10.45 4.15 19.19
C THR A 3 9.91 4.82 17.94
N SER A 4 9.28 4.03 17.07
CA SER A 4 8.54 4.54 15.92
C SER A 4 7.32 5.30 16.43
N SER A 5 7.45 6.61 16.61
CA SER A 5 6.35 7.51 16.95
C SER A 5 5.35 7.61 15.79
N ARG A 6 4.05 7.53 16.09
CA ARG A 6 2.97 7.72 15.12
C ARG A 6 2.60 9.19 15.03
N ILE A 7 2.42 9.72 13.82
CA ILE A 7 2.00 11.10 13.64
C ILE A 7 0.60 11.16 13.02
N PHE A 8 -0.31 11.82 13.74
CA PHE A 8 -1.65 12.13 13.29
C PHE A 8 -1.68 13.58 12.82
N SER A 9 -1.86 13.79 11.51
CA SER A 9 -1.70 15.09 10.87
C SER A 9 -3.00 15.64 10.30
N PHE A 10 -3.12 16.97 10.30
CA PHE A 10 -4.31 17.67 9.83
C PHE A 10 -3.92 18.73 8.79
N GLY A 11 -4.71 18.84 7.73
CA GLY A 11 -4.61 19.95 6.80
C GLY A 11 -5.89 20.78 6.84
N LEU A 12 -5.80 22.02 7.33
CA LEU A 12 -6.93 22.97 7.37
C LEU A 12 -7.04 23.74 6.06
N GLY A 13 -8.20 23.67 5.42
CA GLY A 13 -8.50 24.39 4.19
C GLY A 13 -7.70 23.91 2.97
N ALA A 14 -7.40 24.83 2.06
CA ALA A 14 -6.75 24.53 0.77
C ALA A 14 -5.23 24.71 0.78
N SER A 15 -4.68 25.44 1.76
CA SER A 15 -3.28 25.88 1.81
C SER A 15 -2.24 24.78 2.13
N PRO A 16 -2.52 23.77 2.99
CA PRO A 16 -1.49 22.81 3.39
C PRO A 16 -1.03 21.89 2.26
N SER A 17 0.27 21.56 2.27
CA SER A 17 0.85 20.60 1.33
C SER A 17 0.27 19.20 1.53
N ARG A 18 -0.54 18.75 0.56
CA ARG A 18 -1.18 17.43 0.61
C ARG A 18 -0.16 16.29 0.58
N SER A 19 0.91 16.44 -0.18
CA SER A 19 1.96 15.42 -0.33
C SER A 19 2.73 15.23 0.97
N LEU A 20 3.06 16.32 1.67
CA LEU A 20 3.78 16.26 2.95
C LEU A 20 2.93 15.58 4.04
N ILE A 21 1.69 16.03 4.21
CA ILE A 21 0.78 15.50 5.23
C ILE A 21 0.52 14.00 5.01
N LYS A 22 0.23 13.60 3.77
CA LYS A 22 0.06 12.19 3.41
C LYS A 22 1.35 11.39 3.63
N GLY A 23 2.50 11.95 3.28
CA GLY A 23 3.81 11.33 3.47
C GLY A 23 4.11 11.07 4.95
N LEU A 24 3.87 12.05 5.81
CA LEU A 24 4.11 11.97 7.25
C LEU A 24 3.29 10.87 7.91
N ALA A 25 1.98 10.83 7.62
CA ALA A 25 1.10 9.76 8.10
C ALA A 25 1.54 8.38 7.59
N ARG A 26 1.93 8.26 6.32
CA ARG A 26 2.38 7.00 5.73
C ARG A 26 3.69 6.49 6.36
N THR A 27 4.70 7.35 6.52
CA THR A 27 6.01 6.95 7.05
C THR A 27 5.97 6.60 8.54
N THR A 28 5.03 7.18 9.28
CA THR A 28 4.89 6.96 10.73
C THR A 28 3.81 5.97 11.10
N ASN A 29 3.16 5.31 10.12
CA ASN A 29 1.97 4.48 10.34
C ASN A 29 0.87 5.23 11.12
N GLY A 30 0.77 6.54 10.90
CA GLY A 30 -0.26 7.39 11.48
C GLY A 30 -1.41 7.65 10.50
N ARG A 31 -2.24 8.64 10.82
CA ARG A 31 -3.39 9.03 10.00
C ARG A 31 -3.31 10.49 9.59
N PHE A 32 -3.89 10.81 8.45
CA PHE A 32 -4.10 12.20 8.04
C PHE A 32 -5.58 12.48 7.79
N VAL A 33 -5.99 13.72 8.00
CA VAL A 33 -7.31 14.25 7.60
C VAL A 33 -7.12 15.65 7.01
N PHE A 34 -7.86 15.94 5.95
CA PHE A 34 -7.99 17.29 5.41
C PHE A 34 -9.36 17.81 5.82
N ILE A 35 -9.36 18.91 6.58
CA ILE A 35 -10.56 19.56 7.10
C ILE A 35 -10.86 20.75 6.18
N PRO A 36 -11.98 20.72 5.42
CA PRO A 36 -12.36 21.82 4.55
C PRO A 36 -12.58 23.14 5.31
N PRO A 37 -12.60 24.30 4.62
CA PRO A 37 -13.04 25.54 5.26
C PRO A 37 -14.53 25.44 5.65
N ASN A 38 -14.93 26.16 6.70
CA ASN A 38 -16.31 26.21 7.22
C ASN A 38 -16.87 24.89 7.77
N THR A 39 -16.00 23.95 8.18
CA THR A 39 -16.41 22.72 8.88
C THR A 39 -16.05 22.78 10.37
N GLN A 40 -16.72 21.96 11.18
CA GLN A 40 -16.45 21.79 12.60
C GLN A 40 -15.11 21.08 12.81
N VAL A 41 -14.05 21.85 13.09
CA VAL A 41 -12.67 21.35 13.25
C VAL A 41 -12.54 20.45 14.47
N ASP A 42 -13.25 20.79 15.54
CA ASP A 42 -13.31 20.08 16.81
C ASP A 42 -13.74 18.62 16.66
N VAL A 43 -14.76 18.34 15.85
CA VAL A 43 -15.23 16.96 15.60
C VAL A 43 -14.12 16.11 14.96
N HIS A 44 -13.47 16.64 13.92
CA HIS A 44 -12.38 15.92 13.24
C HIS A 44 -11.16 15.72 14.14
N VAL A 45 -10.84 16.70 14.98
CA VAL A 45 -9.74 16.59 15.95
C VAL A 45 -10.06 15.53 17.01
N ALA A 46 -11.28 15.50 17.54
CA ALA A 46 -11.73 14.52 18.52
C ALA A 46 -11.64 13.09 17.94
N GLU A 47 -12.23 12.83 16.77
CA GLU A 47 -12.18 11.50 16.12
C GLU A 47 -10.75 11.01 15.89
N GLN A 48 -9.85 11.93 15.54
CA GLN A 48 -8.48 11.59 15.20
C GLN A 48 -7.63 11.39 16.45
N LEU A 49 -7.94 12.10 17.53
CA LEU A 49 -7.38 11.86 18.86
C LEU A 49 -7.85 10.52 19.42
N GLU A 50 -9.14 10.18 19.30
CA GLU A 50 -9.68 8.88 19.69
C GLU A 50 -8.94 7.74 18.99
N LYS A 51 -8.65 7.89 17.69
CA LYS A 51 -7.84 6.94 16.90
C LYS A 51 -6.39 6.91 17.34
N ALA A 52 -5.81 8.05 17.71
CA ALA A 52 -4.43 8.12 18.20
C ALA A 52 -4.26 7.36 19.53
N LEU A 53 -5.28 7.39 20.38
CA LEU A 53 -5.30 6.72 21.68
C LEU A 53 -5.64 5.22 21.58
N GLN A 54 -6.10 4.72 20.43
CA GLN A 54 -6.37 3.30 20.27
C GLN A 54 -5.10 2.47 20.49
N PRO A 55 -5.21 1.34 21.22
CA PRO A 55 -4.10 0.41 21.37
C PRO A 55 -3.73 -0.19 20.01
N CYS A 56 -2.46 -0.58 19.90
CA CYS A 56 -1.93 -1.16 18.67
C CYS A 56 -1.01 -2.34 18.93
N ILE A 57 -1.04 -3.30 18.02
CA ILE A 57 -0.10 -4.41 17.97
C ILE A 57 0.91 -4.10 16.87
N THR A 58 2.18 -3.96 17.25
CA THR A 58 3.32 -3.77 16.35
C THR A 58 4.05 -5.10 16.11
N ASN A 59 4.90 -5.12 15.08
CA ASN A 59 5.74 -6.27 14.71
C ASN A 59 4.93 -7.56 14.50
N VAL A 60 3.79 -7.39 13.85
CA VAL A 60 2.99 -8.50 13.39
C VAL A 60 3.71 -9.13 12.19
N GLN A 61 3.49 -10.42 11.96
CA GLN A 61 4.02 -11.17 10.83
C GLN A 61 2.89 -12.02 10.27
N VAL A 62 2.81 -12.10 8.95
CA VAL A 62 1.88 -13.00 8.27
C VAL A 62 2.65 -14.18 7.70
N LYS A 63 2.19 -15.39 8.03
CA LYS A 63 2.73 -16.63 7.50
C LYS A 63 1.64 -17.34 6.72
N TRP A 64 1.97 -17.70 5.48
CA TRP A 64 1.11 -18.49 4.62
C TRP A 64 1.53 -19.95 4.74
N ASN A 65 0.57 -20.86 4.85
CA ASN A 65 0.85 -22.30 4.82
C ASN A 65 0.93 -22.82 3.36
N LEU A 66 1.62 -22.06 2.51
CA LEU A 66 1.83 -22.32 1.10
C LEU A 66 3.13 -21.67 0.66
N ASP A 67 3.89 -22.39 -0.16
CA ASP A 67 5.12 -21.88 -0.75
C ASP A 67 4.85 -21.02 -2.00
N GLY A 68 5.77 -20.10 -2.30
CA GLY A 68 5.72 -19.30 -3.52
C GLY A 68 4.72 -18.13 -3.49
N ILE A 69 4.30 -17.69 -2.30
CA ILE A 69 3.42 -16.53 -2.13
C ILE A 69 4.23 -15.26 -1.86
N GLU A 70 4.10 -14.28 -2.73
CA GLU A 70 4.59 -12.92 -2.48
C GLU A 70 3.53 -12.14 -1.69
N THR A 71 3.93 -11.56 -0.55
CA THR A 71 3.00 -10.85 0.34
C THR A 71 3.11 -9.34 0.16
N VAL A 72 1.95 -8.69 0.03
CA VAL A 72 1.82 -7.24 -0.07
C VAL A 72 0.86 -6.72 1.02
N PRO A 73 1.28 -5.80 1.89
CA PRO A 73 2.61 -5.20 1.95
C PRO A 73 3.70 -6.17 2.43
N SER A 74 4.95 -5.95 2.00
CA SER A 74 6.10 -6.78 2.41
C SER A 74 6.42 -6.62 3.89
N GLU A 75 6.26 -5.41 4.43
CA GLU A 75 6.30 -5.15 5.87
C GLU A 75 4.89 -4.88 6.38
N THR A 76 4.39 -5.71 7.28
CA THR A 76 3.03 -5.53 7.79
C THR A 76 2.97 -4.31 8.71
N PRO A 77 2.07 -3.34 8.45
CA PRO A 77 1.90 -2.20 9.32
C PRO A 77 1.32 -2.62 10.67
N PRO A 78 1.44 -1.79 11.72
CA PRO A 78 0.80 -2.06 12.99
C PRO A 78 -0.72 -2.22 12.86
N VAL A 79 -1.30 -3.09 13.66
CA VAL A 79 -2.75 -3.34 13.69
C VAL A 79 -3.36 -2.58 14.86
N TYR A 80 -4.32 -1.70 14.56
CA TYR A 80 -5.03 -0.89 15.54
C TYR A 80 -6.37 -1.51 15.90
N ALA A 81 -6.79 -1.31 17.15
CA ALA A 81 -8.17 -1.66 17.53
C ALA A 81 -9.17 -0.92 16.64
N ASN A 82 -10.20 -1.62 16.18
CA ASN A 82 -11.24 -1.12 15.29
C ASN A 82 -10.76 -0.68 13.89
N ASP A 83 -9.55 -1.05 13.48
CA ASP A 83 -9.06 -0.85 12.11
C ASP A 83 -8.90 -2.19 11.38
N ARG A 84 -8.92 -2.15 10.05
CA ARG A 84 -8.82 -3.35 9.20
C ARG A 84 -7.43 -3.45 8.57
N LEU A 85 -6.73 -4.54 8.86
CA LEU A 85 -5.55 -4.95 8.11
C LEU A 85 -5.98 -5.70 6.84
N ILE A 86 -5.49 -5.26 5.68
CA ILE A 86 -5.70 -5.94 4.40
C ILE A 86 -4.34 -6.32 3.84
N ILE A 87 -4.17 -7.61 3.54
CA ILE A 87 -2.95 -8.18 2.98
C ILE A 87 -3.34 -8.98 1.76
N TYR A 88 -2.55 -8.86 0.71
CA TYR A 88 -2.69 -9.60 -0.54
C TYR A 88 -1.54 -10.60 -0.66
N GLY A 89 -1.87 -11.85 -0.97
CA GLY A 89 -0.90 -12.87 -1.40
C GLY A 89 -0.98 -13.00 -2.91
N LEU A 90 0.15 -12.79 -3.60
CA LEU A 90 0.29 -13.00 -5.03
C LEU A 90 0.94 -14.36 -5.28
N ILE A 91 0.37 -15.10 -6.21
CA ILE A 91 0.76 -16.48 -6.50
C ILE A 91 0.89 -16.60 -8.01
N GLU A 92 2.02 -17.13 -8.49
CA GLU A 92 2.29 -17.26 -9.93
C GLU A 92 1.46 -18.36 -10.58
N LYS A 93 1.18 -19.45 -9.84
CA LYS A 93 0.38 -20.59 -10.31
C LYS A 93 -0.69 -20.93 -9.30
N ALA A 94 -1.95 -20.83 -9.72
CA ALA A 94 -3.11 -21.15 -8.89
C ALA A 94 -3.27 -22.66 -8.63
N ASP A 95 -2.54 -23.51 -9.36
CA ASP A 95 -2.66 -24.98 -9.30
C ASP A 95 -2.30 -25.56 -7.92
N ASN A 96 -1.56 -24.82 -7.09
CA ASN A 96 -1.17 -25.22 -5.73
C ASN A 96 -2.14 -24.72 -4.64
N PHE A 97 -3.25 -24.06 -5.00
CA PHE A 97 -4.14 -23.43 -4.02
C PHE A 97 -5.37 -24.29 -3.72
N ASP A 98 -5.44 -24.81 -2.50
CA ASP A 98 -6.62 -25.52 -1.98
C ASP A 98 -7.37 -24.67 -0.95
N HIS A 99 -8.68 -24.92 -0.77
CA HIS A 99 -9.53 -24.31 0.25
C HIS A 99 -9.09 -24.62 1.70
N THR A 100 -8.10 -25.49 1.86
CA THR A 100 -7.44 -25.80 3.14
C THR A 100 -6.35 -24.80 3.51
N THR A 101 -5.97 -23.89 2.60
CA THR A 101 -4.94 -22.89 2.84
C THR A 101 -5.28 -22.02 4.05
N THR A 102 -4.36 -22.00 5.02
CA THR A 102 -4.44 -21.16 6.20
C THR A 102 -3.44 -20.01 6.15
N VAL A 103 -3.85 -18.89 6.72
CA VAL A 103 -3.03 -17.71 6.95
C VAL A 103 -2.95 -17.50 8.44
N GLU A 104 -1.74 -17.41 8.96
CA GLU A 104 -1.49 -17.22 10.39
C GLU A 104 -0.94 -15.84 10.65
N LEU A 105 -1.49 -15.20 11.67
CA LEU A 105 -1.02 -13.91 12.16
C LEU A 105 -0.18 -14.14 13.41
N HIS A 106 1.10 -13.82 13.37
CA HIS A 106 2.04 -14.04 14.47
C HIS A 106 2.54 -12.69 15.01
N LYS A 107 2.86 -12.65 16.29
CA LYS A 107 3.65 -11.57 16.90
C LYS A 107 4.78 -12.21 17.69
N ASN A 108 6.01 -12.02 17.23
CA ASN A 108 7.17 -12.77 17.71
C ASN A 108 6.89 -14.29 17.59
N GLU A 109 6.95 -15.03 18.71
CA GLU A 109 6.68 -16.47 18.76
C GLU A 109 5.21 -16.82 19.09
N VAL A 110 4.34 -15.81 19.26
CA VAL A 110 2.94 -16.03 19.65
C VAL A 110 2.03 -15.93 18.43
N GLN A 111 1.26 -16.98 18.16
CA GLN A 111 0.20 -16.97 17.17
C GLN A 111 -1.01 -16.18 17.71
N LEU A 112 -1.37 -15.09 17.03
CA LEU A 112 -2.51 -14.24 17.35
C LEU A 112 -3.82 -14.78 16.77
N GLY A 113 -3.76 -15.49 15.65
CA GLY A 113 -4.94 -16.05 15.01
C GLY A 113 -4.63 -16.78 13.71
N VAL A 114 -5.62 -17.55 13.24
CA VAL A 114 -5.58 -18.28 11.96
C VAL A 114 -6.86 -17.97 11.19
N ALA A 115 -6.72 -17.69 9.91
CA ALA A 115 -7.83 -17.56 8.99
C ALA A 115 -7.69 -18.58 7.86
N LYS A 116 -8.80 -19.18 7.44
CA LYS A 116 -8.85 -19.95 6.20
C LYS A 116 -9.09 -19.01 5.03
N VAL A 117 -8.50 -19.31 3.88
CA VAL A 117 -8.73 -18.52 2.67
C VAL A 117 -10.08 -18.89 2.08
N ASP A 118 -11.04 -17.99 2.23
CA ASP A 118 -12.45 -18.17 1.87
C ASP A 118 -12.68 -18.10 0.34
N ARG A 119 -11.83 -17.38 -0.39
CA ARG A 119 -12.04 -17.14 -1.83
C ARG A 119 -10.74 -17.15 -2.62
N VAL A 120 -10.67 -18.07 -3.59
CA VAL A 120 -9.60 -18.13 -4.59
C VAL A 120 -10.10 -17.42 -5.85
N PRO A 121 -9.39 -16.40 -6.37
CA PRO A 121 -9.79 -15.76 -7.62
C PRO A 121 -9.66 -16.77 -8.77
N SER A 122 -10.76 -17.05 -9.47
CA SER A 122 -10.75 -17.93 -10.64
C SER A 122 -10.30 -17.16 -11.89
N ASN A 123 -9.57 -17.84 -12.78
CA ASN A 123 -8.96 -17.25 -13.98
C ASN A 123 -9.98 -16.66 -15.00
N GLY A 124 -11.28 -16.88 -14.79
CA GLY A 124 -12.37 -16.33 -15.63
C GLY A 124 -13.41 -15.49 -14.89
N GLY A 125 -13.24 -15.24 -13.58
CA GLY A 125 -14.20 -14.52 -12.75
C GLY A 125 -13.91 -13.01 -12.60
N ASP A 126 -14.55 -12.41 -11.59
CA ASP A 126 -14.33 -11.01 -11.22
C ASP A 126 -12.87 -10.76 -10.82
N GLN A 127 -12.11 -10.12 -11.72
CA GLN A 127 -10.71 -9.77 -11.54
C GLN A 127 -10.49 -8.61 -10.54
N MET A 128 -11.53 -8.16 -9.83
CA MET A 128 -11.42 -7.07 -8.86
C MET A 128 -10.37 -7.33 -7.78
N ILE A 129 -10.26 -8.57 -7.27
CA ILE A 129 -9.23 -8.94 -6.29
C ILE A 129 -7.82 -8.79 -6.89
N ASN A 130 -7.62 -9.28 -8.11
CA ASN A 130 -6.35 -9.16 -8.83
C ASN A 130 -5.98 -7.69 -9.06
N ARG A 131 -6.96 -6.86 -9.44
CA ARG A 131 -6.76 -5.41 -9.62
C ARG A 131 -6.42 -4.71 -8.31
N LEU A 132 -7.07 -5.09 -7.21
CA LEU A 132 -6.78 -4.53 -5.88
C LEU A 132 -5.39 -4.94 -5.40
N ALA A 133 -5.01 -6.21 -5.57
CA ALA A 133 -3.67 -6.72 -5.25
C ALA A 133 -2.60 -6.00 -6.08
N ALA A 134 -2.78 -5.92 -7.41
CA ALA A 134 -1.86 -5.20 -8.29
C ALA A 134 -1.75 -3.71 -7.93
N LYS A 135 -2.88 -3.06 -7.60
CA LYS A 135 -2.88 -1.65 -7.14
C LYS A 135 -2.14 -1.49 -5.82
N ALA A 136 -2.32 -2.41 -4.87
CA ALA A 136 -1.60 -2.39 -3.60
C ALA A 136 -0.09 -2.53 -3.83
N LEU A 137 0.33 -3.47 -4.69
CA LEU A 137 1.73 -3.69 -5.05
C LEU A 137 2.34 -2.46 -5.73
N ILE A 138 1.70 -1.91 -6.75
CA ILE A 138 2.17 -0.69 -7.43
C ILE A 138 2.30 0.46 -6.44
N ARG A 139 1.31 0.61 -5.54
CA ARG A 139 1.32 1.67 -4.54
C ARG A 139 2.47 1.49 -3.55
N GLU A 140 2.76 0.26 -3.13
CA GLU A 140 3.92 -0.05 -2.30
C GLU A 140 5.23 0.28 -3.03
N LEU A 141 5.39 -0.16 -4.28
CA LEU A 141 6.58 0.13 -5.10
C LEU A 141 6.81 1.64 -5.33
N GLN A 142 5.75 2.41 -5.57
CA GLN A 142 5.81 3.88 -5.68
C GLN A 142 6.28 4.55 -4.39
N HIS A 143 6.04 3.90 -3.27
CA HIS A 143 6.20 4.42 -1.92
C HIS A 143 7.37 3.79 -1.18
N PHE A 144 8.00 2.77 -1.77
CA PHE A 144 9.15 2.07 -1.25
C PHE A 144 10.26 3.10 -1.01
N LYS A 145 10.87 2.97 0.16
CA LYS A 145 11.82 3.92 0.70
C LYS A 145 13.08 3.87 -0.15
N GLN A 146 13.15 4.64 -1.23
CA GLN A 146 14.43 4.85 -1.90
C GLN A 146 15.37 5.47 -0.86
N PRO A 147 16.53 4.85 -0.56
CA PRO A 147 17.57 5.57 0.17
C PRO A 147 17.84 6.86 -0.61
N SER A 148 17.95 7.97 0.10
CA SER A 148 17.97 9.34 -0.40
C SER A 148 19.20 9.70 -1.26
N SER A 149 19.79 8.74 -1.97
CA SER A 149 20.90 8.89 -2.92
C SER A 149 20.52 8.62 -4.38
N ALA A 150 19.32 8.11 -4.69
CA ALA A 150 18.93 7.74 -6.07
C ALA A 150 17.95 8.71 -6.77
N ALA A 151 17.61 9.85 -6.15
CA ALA A 151 16.63 10.79 -6.69
C ALA A 151 17.23 11.84 -7.65
N ILE A 152 18.23 11.48 -8.48
CA ILE A 152 18.72 12.35 -9.56
C ILE A 152 18.02 12.05 -10.89
N ASN A 153 17.49 10.84 -11.11
CA ASN A 153 16.90 10.47 -12.40
C ASN A 153 15.48 9.93 -12.25
N LYS A 154 14.53 10.83 -11.96
CA LYS A 154 13.12 10.62 -12.33
C LYS A 154 12.71 11.66 -13.37
N GLY A 155 13.55 11.80 -14.39
CA GLY A 155 13.14 12.26 -15.72
C GLY A 155 12.37 11.14 -16.41
N SER A 156 11.35 11.52 -17.14
CA SER A 156 10.26 10.70 -17.66
C SER A 156 10.70 9.54 -18.55
N LEU A 157 10.03 8.39 -18.43
CA LEU A 157 9.95 7.35 -19.46
C LEU A 157 9.07 7.81 -20.66
N GLN A 158 9.09 9.11 -20.98
CA GLN A 158 8.43 9.68 -22.16
C GLN A 158 9.27 9.52 -23.42
N THR A 159 10.55 9.14 -23.30
CA THR A 159 11.45 8.94 -24.44
C THR A 159 10.97 7.85 -25.40
N ARG A 160 10.07 6.95 -24.96
CA ARG A 160 9.57 5.86 -25.81
C ARG A 160 8.50 6.29 -26.82
N PHE A 161 7.83 7.43 -26.61
CA PHE A 161 6.80 7.91 -27.55
C PHE A 161 7.35 8.88 -28.62
N GLN A 162 8.49 9.54 -28.40
CA GLN A 162 9.10 10.42 -29.40
C GLN A 162 9.85 9.65 -30.50
N GLN A 163 10.41 8.47 -30.21
CA GLN A 163 11.15 7.69 -31.21
C GLN A 163 10.26 7.04 -32.29
N GLN A 164 8.95 6.91 -32.08
CA GLN A 164 8.05 6.37 -33.10
C GLN A 164 7.54 7.41 -34.10
N GLU A 165 7.75 8.72 -33.87
CA GLU A 165 7.37 9.77 -34.83
C GLU A 165 8.50 10.10 -35.83
N GLU A 166 9.78 9.93 -35.45
CA GLU A 166 10.92 10.19 -36.35
C GLU A 166 11.21 9.03 -37.33
N GLU A 167 10.78 7.80 -37.03
CA GLU A 167 11.06 6.65 -37.91
C GLU A 167 10.11 6.58 -39.13
N ASN A 168 9.07 7.41 -39.19
CA ASN A 168 8.03 7.33 -40.22
C ASN A 168 8.06 8.45 -41.28
N THR A 169 9.12 9.27 -41.35
CA THR A 169 9.24 10.35 -42.35
C THR A 169 10.31 10.16 -43.43
N THR A 170 11.00 9.01 -43.49
CA THR A 170 12.00 8.77 -44.54
C THR A 170 11.41 8.03 -45.73
N ILE A 171 10.64 8.72 -46.58
CA ILE A 171 10.27 8.24 -47.91
C ILE A 171 11.45 8.57 -48.87
N PRO A 172 12.04 7.60 -49.59
CA PRO A 172 13.13 7.88 -50.52
C PRO A 172 12.62 8.61 -51.77
N PRO A 173 13.42 9.51 -52.38
CA PRO A 173 13.00 10.25 -53.56
C PRO A 173 12.92 9.32 -54.79
N PRO A 174 11.99 9.59 -55.73
CA PRO A 174 11.84 8.78 -56.92
C PRO A 174 13.03 8.96 -57.87
N SER A 175 13.42 7.84 -58.49
CA SER A 175 14.49 7.68 -59.47
C SER A 175 14.30 8.48 -60.75
#